data_AF-A0A0S8AY46-F1
#
_entry.id   AF-A0A0S8AY46-F1
#
_cell.length_a   1.000
_cell.length_b   1.000
_cell.length_c   1.000
_cell.angle_alpha   90.00
_cell.angle_beta   90.00
_cell.angle_gamma   90.00
#
_symmetry.space_group_name_H-M   'P 1'
#
loop_
_entity.id
_entity.type
_entity.pdbx_description
1 polymer ?
#
loop_
_entity_poly.entity_id
_entity_poly.type
_entity_poly.pdbx_seq_one_letter_code
_entity_poly.pdbx_strand_id
1 'polypeptide(L)'
;MIRTLMLLSALAAAPVVESNVKTADCTVRIEALVEAGRRPYYRLRPECELSRASTLTALDALRVSAPAGREISVGFGRIVLYPWLSSLLAREASSAPGWDAARGLPRQGHENAFVARLLARSPEFAVLFAGRRIVSVLVEKVLVRPAGELDLPAGAPFPASALFPFDAQLWVVLAPR
;
A
#
# COMPACT_ATOMS: atom_id res chain seq x y z
N MET A 1 44.63 -34.04 14.89
CA MET A 1 44.17 -32.80 15.56
C MET A 1 43.35 -31.99 14.57
N ILE A 2 42.02 -32.01 14.67
CA ILE A 2 41.11 -31.30 13.75
C ILE A 2 40.68 -29.99 14.44
N ARG A 3 41.05 -28.86 13.86
CA ARG A 3 40.57 -27.53 14.29
C ARG A 3 39.32 -27.20 13.48
N THR A 4 38.16 -27.35 14.10
CA THR A 4 36.89 -26.86 13.56
C THR A 4 36.86 -25.34 13.73
N LEU A 5 36.95 -24.59 12.63
CA LEU A 5 36.69 -23.15 12.61
C LEU A 5 35.17 -22.96 12.56
N MET A 6 34.55 -22.54 13.67
CA MET A 6 33.19 -22.00 13.66
C MET A 6 33.24 -20.61 13.05
N LEU A 7 32.75 -20.45 11.81
CA LEU A 7 32.36 -19.12 11.31
C LEU A 7 31.04 -18.74 12.01
N LEU A 8 31.12 -17.84 13.00
CA LEU A 8 29.97 -17.04 13.40
C LEU A 8 29.72 -16.00 12.30
N SER A 9 28.76 -16.28 11.42
CA SER A 9 28.21 -15.28 10.51
C SER A 9 27.36 -14.30 11.33
N ALA A 10 27.91 -13.12 11.61
CA ALA A 10 27.12 -12.02 12.13
C ALA A 10 26.12 -11.58 11.04
N LEU A 11 24.81 -11.70 11.30
CA LEU A 11 23.80 -11.02 10.48
C LEU A 11 23.95 -9.52 10.72
N ALA A 12 24.67 -8.83 9.84
CA ALA A 12 24.61 -7.38 9.77
C ALA A 12 23.19 -6.98 9.35
N ALA A 13 22.53 -6.14 10.15
CA ALA A 13 21.26 -5.53 9.74
C ALA A 13 21.49 -4.74 8.45
N ALA A 14 20.64 -4.96 7.44
CA ALA A 14 20.75 -4.23 6.18
C ALA A 14 20.66 -2.71 6.45
N PRO A 15 21.52 -1.88 5.81
CA PRO A 15 21.47 -0.44 6.02
C PRO A 15 20.13 0.11 5.54
N VAL A 16 19.49 0.92 6.38
CA VAL A 16 18.32 1.71 6.00
C VAL A 16 18.83 3.05 5.47
N VAL A 17 18.56 3.34 4.20
CA VAL A 17 18.84 4.65 3.60
C VAL A 17 17.56 5.48 3.70
N GLU A 18 17.64 6.64 4.35
CA GLU A 18 16.50 7.54 4.50
C GLU A 18 16.66 8.75 3.57
N SER A 19 15.55 9.19 2.98
CA SER A 19 15.46 10.44 2.22
C SER A 19 14.16 11.16 2.54
N ASN A 20 14.16 12.49 2.42
CA ASN A 20 12.99 13.32 2.66
C ASN A 20 12.54 13.94 1.35
N VAL A 21 11.24 13.81 1.05
CA VAL A 21 10.60 14.39 -0.12
C VAL A 21 9.64 15.45 0.35
N LYS A 22 9.92 16.71 0.00
CA LYS A 22 8.98 17.81 0.26
C LYS A 22 7.83 17.71 -0.75
N THR A 23 6.61 17.62 -0.25
CA THR A 23 5.38 17.65 -1.06
C THR A 23 4.59 18.92 -0.76
N ALA A 24 3.41 19.06 -1.36
CA ALA A 24 2.53 20.19 -1.08
C ALA A 24 1.92 20.11 0.34
N ASP A 25 1.60 18.90 0.80
CA ASP A 25 0.91 18.68 2.08
C ASP A 25 1.90 18.61 3.26
N CYS A 26 2.97 17.81 3.12
CA CYS A 26 4.02 17.72 4.13
C CYS A 26 5.33 17.13 3.59
N THR A 27 6.28 16.88 4.48
CA THR A 27 7.48 16.10 4.16
C THR A 27 7.17 14.63 4.30
N VAL A 28 7.42 13.86 3.24
CA VAL A 28 7.33 12.40 3.26
C VAL A 28 8.73 11.84 3.42
N ARG A 29 8.96 11.10 4.49
CA ARG A 29 10.20 10.34 4.64
C ARG A 29 10.09 9.01 3.88
N ILE A 30 11.11 8.66 3.11
CA ILE A 30 11.22 7.40 2.40
C ILE A 30 12.36 6.59 3.01
N GLU A 31 12.01 5.45 3.62
CA GLU A 31 12.98 4.47 4.13
C GLU A 31 13.25 3.43 3.04
N ALA A 32 14.49 3.25 2.63
CA ALA A 32 14.91 2.23 1.67
C ALA A 32 15.75 1.14 2.36
N LEU A 33 15.28 -0.10 2.27
CA LEU A 33 15.98 -1.30 2.71
C LEU A 33 16.48 -2.04 1.48
N VAL A 34 17.78 -1.96 1.24
CA VAL A 34 18.44 -2.58 0.08
C VAL A 34 19.47 -3.58 0.59
N GLU A 35 19.14 -4.86 0.47
CA GLU A 35 20.01 -5.97 0.86
C GLU A 35 20.40 -6.78 -0.39
N ALA A 36 21.66 -7.21 -0.47
CA ALA A 36 22.15 -8.03 -1.57
C ALA A 36 21.33 -9.32 -1.69
N GLY A 37 20.95 -9.70 -2.91
CA GLY A 37 20.13 -10.89 -3.17
C GLY A 37 18.66 -10.78 -2.79
N ARG A 38 18.20 -9.66 -2.20
CA ARG A 38 16.79 -9.42 -1.90
C ARG A 38 16.16 -8.38 -2.82
N ARG A 39 14.83 -8.39 -2.88
CA ARG A 39 14.05 -7.34 -3.55
C ARG A 39 14.14 -6.05 -2.73
N PRO A 40 14.54 -4.91 -3.32
CA PRO A 40 14.54 -3.63 -2.63
C PRO A 40 13.16 -3.30 -2.07
N TYR A 41 13.12 -2.84 -0.83
CA TYR A 41 11.89 -2.45 -0.14
C TYR A 41 11.95 -0.97 0.24
N TYR A 42 10.92 -0.23 -0.16
CA TYR A 42 10.76 1.19 0.13
C TYR A 42 9.52 1.39 0.98
N ARG A 43 9.61 2.17 2.05
CA ARG A 43 8.46 2.52 2.89
C ARG A 43 8.24 4.03 2.87
N LEU A 44 7.00 4.43 2.54
CA LEU A 44 6.55 5.80 2.68
C LEU A 44 6.16 6.06 4.14
N ARG A 45 6.65 7.16 4.71
CA ARG A 45 6.39 7.62 6.08
C ARG A 45 5.91 9.07 6.04
N PRO A 46 4.66 9.32 5.66
CA PRO A 46 4.07 10.64 5.83
C PRO A 46 3.84 10.90 7.32
N GLU A 47 4.08 12.14 7.76
CA GLU A 47 3.74 12.62 9.12
C GLU A 47 2.35 13.30 9.15
N CYS A 48 1.68 13.32 8.00
CA CYS A 48 0.39 13.97 7.78
C CYS A 48 -0.53 13.11 6.90
N GLU A 49 -1.77 13.55 6.74
CA GLU A 49 -2.63 13.04 5.67
C GLU A 49 -2.11 13.51 4.30
N LEU A 50 -1.87 12.56 3.39
CA LEU A 50 -1.26 12.81 2.09
C LEU A 50 -2.32 12.82 1.00
N SER A 51 -2.39 13.92 0.24
CA SER A 51 -3.24 13.99 -0.95
C SER A 51 -2.74 13.06 -2.06
N ARG A 52 -3.59 12.84 -3.07
CA ARG A 52 -3.22 12.03 -4.24
C ARG A 52 -2.03 12.64 -4.99
N ALA A 53 -2.01 13.97 -5.13
CA ALA A 53 -0.93 14.68 -5.81
C ALA A 53 0.40 14.51 -5.05
N SER A 54 0.42 14.73 -3.74
CA SER A 54 1.63 14.53 -2.93
C SER A 54 2.08 13.07 -2.87
N THR A 55 1.14 12.12 -2.94
CA THR A 55 1.47 10.69 -3.07
C THR A 55 2.19 10.41 -4.38
N LEU A 56 1.72 10.98 -5.50
CA LEU A 56 2.38 10.84 -6.80
C LEU A 56 3.79 11.46 -6.76
N THR A 57 3.96 12.65 -6.18
CA THR A 57 5.28 13.28 -5.99
C THR A 57 6.25 12.39 -5.21
N ALA A 58 5.79 11.77 -4.11
CA ALA A 58 6.61 10.86 -3.32
C ALA A 58 6.98 9.58 -4.10
N LEU A 59 6.04 9.03 -4.88
CA LEU A 59 6.29 7.87 -5.73
C LEU A 59 7.24 8.20 -6.90
N ASP A 60 7.18 9.41 -7.46
CA ASP A 60 8.10 9.87 -8.50
C ASP A 60 9.54 10.00 -7.98
N ALA A 61 9.72 10.55 -6.78
CA ALA A 61 11.03 10.58 -6.13
C ALA A 61 11.59 9.16 -5.86
N LEU A 62 10.71 8.22 -5.49
CA LEU A 62 11.07 6.81 -5.37
C LEU A 62 11.50 6.24 -6.72
N ARG A 63 10.84 6.56 -7.84
CA ARG A 63 11.22 6.05 -9.17
C ARG A 63 12.61 6.51 -9.60
N VAL A 64 13.03 7.72 -9.23
CA VAL A 64 14.38 8.25 -9.54
C VAL A 64 15.46 7.49 -8.76
N SER A 65 15.17 7.07 -7.52
CA SER A 65 16.11 6.38 -6.64
C SER A 65 16.07 4.85 -6.75
N ALA A 66 14.98 4.28 -7.27
CA ALA A 66 14.81 2.85 -7.39
C ALA A 66 15.61 2.27 -8.54
N PRO A 67 16.23 1.08 -8.37
CA PRO A 67 16.98 0.45 -9.46
C PRO A 67 16.07 0.18 -10.66
N ALA A 68 16.52 0.63 -11.83
CA ALA A 68 15.90 0.31 -13.10
C ALA A 68 15.96 -1.21 -13.35
N GLY A 69 14.97 -1.75 -14.06
CA GLY A 69 14.98 -3.16 -14.49
C GLY A 69 14.77 -4.21 -13.37
N ARG A 70 14.55 -3.81 -12.11
CA ARG A 70 14.31 -4.73 -11.00
C ARG A 70 12.91 -4.59 -10.42
N GLU A 71 12.38 -5.70 -9.92
CA GLU A 71 11.22 -5.66 -9.04
C GLU A 71 11.56 -4.92 -7.75
N ILE A 72 10.59 -4.19 -7.21
CA ILE A 72 10.69 -3.48 -5.94
C ILE A 72 9.41 -3.68 -5.14
N SER A 73 9.49 -3.57 -3.81
CA SER A 73 8.32 -3.50 -2.94
C SER A 73 8.16 -2.08 -2.39
N VAL A 74 6.94 -1.55 -2.41
CA VAL A 74 6.59 -0.24 -1.84
C VAL A 74 5.54 -0.44 -0.76
N GLY A 75 5.87 -0.07 0.47
CA GLY A 75 4.96 -0.08 1.62
C GLY A 75 4.38 1.31 1.87
N PHE A 76 3.06 1.43 1.87
CA PHE A 76 2.35 2.67 2.18
C PHE A 76 2.13 2.83 3.70
N GLY A 77 2.26 1.75 4.46
CA GLY A 77 1.81 1.72 5.85
C GLY A 77 0.28 1.68 5.90
N ARG A 78 -0.32 2.42 6.83
CA ARG A 78 -1.78 2.52 6.98
C ARG A 78 -2.34 3.50 5.95
N ILE A 79 -3.31 3.07 5.15
CA ILE A 79 -3.87 3.92 4.08
C ILE A 79 -4.77 5.04 4.62
N VAL A 80 -5.17 5.02 5.90
CA VAL A 80 -5.87 6.17 6.53
C VAL A 80 -5.07 7.46 6.46
N LEU A 81 -3.74 7.37 6.34
CA LEU A 81 -2.86 8.54 6.08
C LEU A 81 -2.95 9.03 4.63
N TYR A 82 -3.78 8.43 3.80
CA TYR A 82 -3.99 8.75 2.39
C TYR A 82 -5.51 8.81 2.15
N PRO A 83 -6.23 9.85 2.61
CA PRO A 83 -7.70 9.87 2.62
C PRO A 83 -8.34 9.54 1.28
N TRP A 84 -7.72 10.00 0.17
CA TRP A 84 -8.18 9.69 -1.18
C TRP A 84 -8.14 8.18 -1.51
N LEU A 85 -7.17 7.43 -0.97
CA LEU A 85 -7.03 5.98 -1.15
C LEU A 85 -8.02 5.23 -0.26
N SER A 86 -8.29 5.72 0.95
CA SER A 86 -9.38 5.24 1.79
C SER A 86 -10.74 5.39 1.10
N SER A 87 -11.01 6.55 0.49
CA SER A 87 -12.24 6.78 -0.28
C SER A 87 -12.31 5.91 -1.54
N LEU A 88 -11.19 5.73 -2.25
CA LEU A 88 -11.11 4.79 -3.37
C LEU A 88 -11.47 3.36 -2.92
N LEU A 89 -10.87 2.89 -1.83
CA LEU A 89 -11.12 1.53 -1.32
C LEU A 89 -12.59 1.32 -0.96
N ALA A 90 -13.20 2.27 -0.24
CA ALA A 90 -14.60 2.20 0.15
C ALA A 90 -15.53 2.19 -1.08
N ARG A 91 -15.25 3.06 -2.08
CA ARG A 91 -16.02 3.13 -3.33
C ARG A 91 -15.91 1.86 -4.19
N GLU A 92 -14.71 1.30 -4.31
CA GLU A 92 -14.50 0.05 -5.03
C GLU A 92 -15.23 -1.11 -4.34
N ALA A 93 -15.20 -1.15 -3.00
CA ALA A 93 -15.86 -2.20 -2.23
C ALA A 93 -17.39 -2.07 -2.26
N SER A 94 -17.93 -0.85 -2.28
CA SER A 94 -19.37 -0.63 -2.38
C SER A 94 -19.96 -1.08 -3.70
N SER A 95 -19.15 -1.11 -4.76
CA SER A 95 -19.56 -1.62 -6.07
C SER A 95 -19.21 -3.11 -6.28
N ALA A 96 -18.53 -3.74 -5.32
CA ALA A 96 -18.05 -5.11 -5.45
C ALA A 96 -19.09 -6.13 -4.95
N PRO A 97 -19.66 -6.99 -5.82
CA PRO A 97 -20.69 -7.96 -5.41
C PRO A 97 -20.19 -8.99 -4.40
N GLY A 98 -18.87 -9.21 -4.34
CA GLY A 98 -18.23 -10.11 -3.38
C GLY A 98 -18.10 -9.54 -1.96
N TRP A 99 -18.47 -8.29 -1.72
CA TRP A 99 -18.51 -7.69 -0.38
C TRP A 99 -19.90 -7.82 0.24
N ASP A 100 -19.96 -8.19 1.52
CA ASP A 100 -21.17 -8.16 2.33
C ASP A 100 -21.15 -6.91 3.21
N ALA A 101 -21.88 -5.88 2.76
CA ALA A 101 -21.93 -4.60 3.44
C ALA A 101 -22.67 -4.63 4.78
N ALA A 102 -23.51 -5.63 5.05
CA ALA A 102 -24.15 -5.77 6.35
C ALA A 102 -23.17 -6.31 7.40
N ARG A 103 -22.26 -7.19 6.97
CA ARG A 103 -21.26 -7.82 7.85
C ARG A 103 -19.93 -7.08 7.88
N GLY A 104 -19.65 -6.22 6.91
CA GLY A 104 -18.34 -5.59 6.75
C GLY A 104 -17.25 -6.60 6.42
N LEU A 105 -17.58 -7.64 5.63
CA LEU A 105 -16.67 -8.73 5.29
C LEU A 105 -16.89 -9.21 3.86
N PRO A 106 -15.93 -9.90 3.23
CA PRO A 106 -16.17 -10.60 1.99
C PRO A 106 -17.22 -11.69 2.18
N ARG A 107 -18.06 -11.91 1.16
CA ARG A 107 -18.98 -13.06 1.11
C ARG A 107 -18.24 -14.39 1.12
N GLN A 108 -17.02 -14.42 0.58
CA GLN A 108 -16.15 -15.59 0.54
C GLN A 108 -14.67 -15.20 0.73
N GLY A 109 -13.93 -16.01 1.47
CA GLY A 109 -12.50 -15.84 1.73
C GLY A 109 -12.19 -14.81 2.82
N HIS A 110 -10.94 -14.37 2.86
CA HIS A 110 -10.39 -13.46 3.89
C HIS A 110 -10.38 -12.01 3.39
N GLU A 111 -10.69 -11.05 4.27
CA GLU A 111 -10.75 -9.61 4.00
C GLU A 111 -9.45 -9.05 3.40
N ASN A 112 -8.29 -9.47 3.91
CA ASN A 112 -6.98 -9.10 3.37
C ASN A 112 -6.85 -9.47 1.88
N ALA A 113 -7.19 -10.71 1.54
CA ALA A 113 -7.10 -11.21 0.18
C ALA A 113 -8.14 -10.57 -0.74
N PHE A 114 -9.33 -10.26 -0.21
CA PHE A 114 -10.37 -9.55 -0.96
C PHE A 114 -9.93 -8.12 -1.31
N VAL A 115 -9.50 -7.33 -0.32
CA VAL A 115 -9.05 -5.95 -0.51
C VAL A 115 -7.82 -5.88 -1.42
N ALA A 116 -6.87 -6.81 -1.27
CA ALA A 116 -5.72 -6.90 -2.17
C ALA A 116 -6.13 -7.10 -3.64
N ARG A 117 -7.08 -8.01 -3.93
CA ARG A 117 -7.60 -8.24 -5.29
C ARG A 117 -8.38 -7.04 -5.82
N LEU A 118 -9.14 -6.38 -4.96
CA LEU A 118 -9.92 -5.20 -5.31
C LEU A 118 -9.00 -4.07 -5.78
N LEU A 119 -7.99 -3.73 -4.98
CA LEU A 119 -6.99 -2.71 -5.34
C LEU A 119 -6.18 -3.10 -6.57
N ALA A 120 -5.76 -4.36 -6.69
CA ALA A 120 -5.00 -4.85 -7.84
C ALA A 120 -5.76 -4.72 -9.17
N ARG A 121 -7.10 -4.68 -9.14
CA ARG A 121 -7.96 -4.51 -10.33
C ARG A 121 -8.40 -3.08 -10.56
N SER A 122 -8.20 -2.17 -9.59
CA SER A 122 -8.62 -0.77 -9.71
C SER A 122 -7.70 -0.01 -10.68
N PRO A 123 -8.23 0.52 -11.79
CA PRO A 123 -7.44 1.34 -12.72
C PRO A 123 -6.91 2.62 -12.06
N GLU A 124 -7.69 3.21 -11.15
CA GLU A 124 -7.33 4.42 -10.42
C GLU A 124 -6.19 4.18 -9.42
N PHE A 125 -6.09 2.97 -8.87
CA PHE A 125 -4.92 2.55 -8.09
C PHE A 125 -3.72 2.26 -8.98
N ALA A 126 -3.92 1.58 -10.11
CA ALA A 126 -2.85 1.19 -11.02
C ALA A 126 -2.10 2.38 -11.63
N VAL A 127 -2.79 3.51 -11.88
CA VAL A 127 -2.18 4.71 -12.47
C VAL A 127 -1.09 5.34 -11.59
N LEU A 128 -1.11 5.09 -10.27
CA LEU A 128 -0.07 5.55 -9.33
C LEU A 128 1.32 4.99 -9.66
N PHE A 129 1.37 3.89 -10.40
CA PHE A 129 2.60 3.17 -10.71
C PHE A 129 2.94 3.26 -12.20
N ALA A 130 2.58 4.37 -12.85
CA ALA A 130 2.95 4.64 -14.24
C ALA A 130 4.44 4.31 -14.53
N GLY A 131 4.69 3.62 -15.65
CA GLY A 131 6.03 3.11 -16.00
C GLY A 131 6.43 1.79 -15.33
N ARG A 132 5.66 1.29 -14.37
CA ARG A 132 5.81 -0.05 -13.79
C ARG A 132 4.49 -0.83 -13.91
N ARG A 133 4.55 -2.15 -13.71
CA ARG A 133 3.36 -3.01 -13.57
C ARG A 133 3.23 -3.50 -12.14
N ILE A 134 2.00 -3.60 -11.64
CA ILE A 134 1.72 -4.24 -10.37
C ILE A 134 1.92 -5.76 -10.56
N VAL A 135 2.82 -6.34 -9.77
CA VAL A 135 3.02 -7.80 -9.68
C VAL A 135 2.05 -8.38 -8.66
N SER A 136 1.99 -7.75 -7.49
CA SER A 136 1.08 -8.15 -6.42
C SER A 136 0.77 -6.99 -5.50
N VAL A 137 -0.39 -7.08 -4.84
CA VAL A 137 -0.80 -6.21 -3.75
C VAL A 137 -0.92 -7.09 -2.52
N LEU A 138 -0.34 -6.67 -1.41
CA LEU A 138 -0.44 -7.34 -0.12
C LEU A 138 -1.11 -6.37 0.85
N VAL A 139 -2.05 -6.91 1.63
CA VAL A 139 -2.88 -6.15 2.54
C VAL A 139 -2.97 -6.89 3.86
N GLU A 140 -2.88 -6.16 4.97
CA GLU A 140 -3.15 -6.68 6.31
C GLU A 140 -4.02 -5.71 7.12
N LYS A 141 -4.65 -6.21 8.18
CA LYS A 141 -5.34 -5.40 9.20
C LYS A 141 -6.39 -4.46 8.59
N VAL A 142 -7.23 -5.00 7.72
CA VAL A 142 -8.35 -4.26 7.13
C VAL A 142 -9.28 -3.80 8.24
N LEU A 143 -9.59 -2.52 8.25
CA LEU A 143 -10.60 -1.92 9.11
C LEU A 143 -11.79 -1.45 8.28
N VAL A 144 -12.98 -1.53 8.87
CA VAL A 144 -14.24 -1.11 8.27
C VAL A 144 -14.87 0.02 9.05
N ARG A 145 -15.72 0.80 8.37
CA ARG A 145 -16.48 1.91 8.95
C ARG A 145 -17.88 1.99 8.32
N PRO A 146 -18.88 2.51 9.04
CA PRO A 146 -20.20 2.77 8.47
C PRO A 146 -20.16 3.70 7.26
N ALA A 147 -21.03 3.46 6.29
CA ALA A 147 -21.19 4.22 5.06
C ALA A 147 -21.48 5.70 5.32
N GLY A 148 -22.22 6.01 6.40
CA GLY A 148 -22.52 7.38 6.80
C GLY A 148 -21.30 8.19 7.27
N GLU A 149 -20.16 7.55 7.50
CA GLU A 149 -18.90 8.20 7.90
C GLU A 149 -17.84 8.14 6.79
N LEU A 150 -18.23 7.74 5.57
CA LEU A 150 -17.35 7.57 4.42
C LEU A 150 -17.80 8.47 3.27
N ASP A 151 -16.82 8.93 2.49
CA ASP A 151 -17.06 9.68 1.25
C ASP A 151 -17.39 8.70 0.11
N LEU A 152 -18.61 8.16 0.15
CA LEU A 152 -19.17 7.31 -0.89
C LEU A 152 -19.97 8.15 -1.90
N PRO A 153 -20.07 7.71 -3.17
CA PRO A 153 -20.86 8.41 -4.17
C PRO A 153 -22.29 8.72 -3.70
N ALA A 154 -22.76 9.94 -3.94
CA ALA A 154 -24.11 10.36 -3.58
C ALA A 154 -25.17 9.42 -4.19
N GLY A 155 -26.16 9.02 -3.38
CA GLY A 155 -27.20 8.09 -3.81
C GLY A 155 -26.77 6.62 -3.84
N ALA A 156 -25.62 6.26 -3.26
CA ALA A 156 -25.25 4.87 -3.08
C ALA A 156 -26.38 4.10 -2.36
N PRO A 157 -26.82 2.93 -2.87
CA PRO A 157 -28.04 2.25 -2.42
C PRO A 157 -27.82 1.46 -1.11
N PHE A 158 -27.09 2.04 -0.16
CA PHE A 158 -26.72 1.40 1.10
C PHE A 158 -27.27 2.19 2.29
N PRO A 159 -27.75 1.51 3.35
CA PRO A 159 -28.06 2.20 4.60
C PRO A 159 -26.79 2.81 5.21
N ALA A 160 -26.93 3.89 5.97
CA ALA A 160 -25.79 4.56 6.61
C ALA A 160 -24.97 3.64 7.53
N SER A 161 -25.57 2.56 8.05
CA SER A 161 -24.93 1.54 8.88
C SER A 161 -24.15 0.47 8.10
N ALA A 162 -24.24 0.44 6.77
CA ALA A 162 -23.49 -0.51 5.94
C ALA A 162 -21.99 -0.31 6.14
N LEU A 163 -21.25 -1.39 6.31
CA LEU A 163 -19.82 -1.38 6.63
C LEU A 163 -18.97 -1.59 5.39
N PHE A 164 -18.03 -0.67 5.15
CA PHE A 164 -17.09 -0.74 4.03
C PHE A 164 -15.64 -0.60 4.52
N PRO A 165 -14.67 -1.25 3.84
CA PRO A 165 -13.27 -1.13 4.19
C PRO A 165 -12.79 0.29 3.89
N PHE A 166 -12.08 0.89 4.84
CA PHE A 166 -11.55 2.26 4.72
C PHE A 166 -10.05 2.34 5.00
N ASP A 167 -9.51 1.40 5.77
CA ASP A 167 -8.09 1.39 6.12
C ASP A 167 -7.53 -0.04 6.08
N ALA A 168 -6.24 -0.14 5.81
CA ALA A 168 -5.45 -1.35 5.82
C ALA A 168 -3.96 -1.01 5.80
N GLN A 169 -3.12 -1.95 6.21
CA GLN A 169 -1.70 -1.90 5.92
C GLN A 169 -1.45 -2.40 4.50
N LEU A 170 -0.78 -1.60 3.66
CA LEU A 170 -0.66 -1.84 2.23
C LEU A 170 0.80 -1.94 1.77
N TRP A 171 1.08 -2.97 0.98
CA TRP A 171 2.32 -3.15 0.22
C TRP A 171 2.03 -3.49 -1.23
N VAL A 172 2.86 -2.99 -2.13
CA VAL A 172 2.74 -3.24 -3.57
C VAL A 172 4.08 -3.72 -4.10
N VAL A 173 4.08 -4.84 -4.82
CA VAL A 173 5.23 -5.30 -5.59
C VAL A 173 5.10 -4.78 -7.00
N LEU A 174 6.14 -4.11 -7.47
CA LEU A 174 6.18 -3.46 -8.79
C LEU A 174 7.33 -4.05 -9.61
N ALA A 175 7.04 -4.41 -10.84
CA ALA A 175 8.05 -4.82 -11.83
C ALA A 175 8.21 -3.73 -12.90
N PRO A 176 9.34 -3.69 -13.61
CA PRO A 176 9.44 -2.98 -14.88
C PRO A 176 8.31 -3.41 -15.83
N ARG A 177 7.85 -2.47 -16.67
CA ARG A 177 6.93 -2.80 -17.76
C ARG A 177 7.62 -3.55 -18.88
#